data_AF-A0A5C0DPI5-F1
#
_entry.id   AF-A0A5C0DPI5-F1
#
_cell.length_a   1.000
_cell.length_b   1.000
_cell.length_c   1.000
_cell.angle_alpha   90.00
_cell.angle_beta   90.00
_cell.angle_gamma   90.00
#
_symmetry.space_group_name_H-M   'P 1'
#
loop_
_entity.id
_entity.type
_entity.pdbx_description
1 polymer ?
#
loop_
_entity_poly.entity_id
_entity_poly.type
_entity_poly.pdbx_seq_one_letter_code
_entity_poly.pdbx_strand_id
1 'polypeptide(L)'
;MNKNSIAFIFSGIIISLGFLPSLAQAKQPVSDTQVAAMVEALRLAAPQTKKRNDGYYSEWQVKPETLKGWTKTCLKKELTPTQFENDPKVARQVISCITNRELNKQFLATNNNENSAVRGVACWWMTGSYTGCEKGFTADYVLKVVRFYKQEIAKPAAVTSPTKKSSH
;
A
#
# COMPACT_ATOMS: atom_id res chain seq x y z
N MET A 1 -79.36 21.98 31.92
CA MET A 1 -78.74 20.71 32.36
C MET A 1 -78.77 19.75 31.17
N ASN A 2 -77.63 19.51 30.54
CA ASN A 2 -77.33 18.25 29.87
C ASN A 2 -75.81 18.17 29.66
N LYS A 3 -75.22 17.15 30.29
CA LYS A 3 -73.83 16.74 30.13
C LYS A 3 -73.71 16.02 28.79
N ASN A 4 -72.57 16.15 28.11
CA ASN A 4 -72.00 15.05 27.36
C ASN A 4 -70.48 15.20 27.32
N SER A 5 -69.82 14.14 27.79
CA SER A 5 -68.38 14.04 28.01
C SER A 5 -67.67 13.81 26.67
N ILE A 6 -66.71 14.67 26.34
CA ILE A 6 -65.79 14.47 25.22
C ILE A 6 -64.69 13.52 25.71
N ALA A 7 -64.74 12.28 25.25
CA ALA A 7 -63.69 11.31 25.46
C ALA A 7 -62.46 11.67 24.61
N PHE A 8 -61.38 12.08 25.25
CA PHE A 8 -60.07 12.25 24.61
C PHE A 8 -59.47 10.87 24.33
N ILE A 9 -59.44 10.46 23.06
CA ILE A 9 -58.67 9.30 22.62
C ILE A 9 -57.22 9.76 22.40
N PHE A 10 -56.34 9.32 23.30
CA PHE A 10 -54.89 9.42 23.14
C PHE A 10 -54.45 8.55 21.95
N SER A 11 -54.14 9.17 20.81
CA SER A 11 -53.38 8.51 19.74
C SER A 11 -51.91 8.87 19.87
N GLY A 12 -51.18 8.05 20.63
CA GLY A 12 -49.73 8.10 20.71
C GLY A 12 -49.12 7.55 19.43
N ILE A 13 -48.52 8.42 18.62
CA ILE A 13 -47.67 8.01 17.50
C ILE A 13 -46.29 7.65 18.09
N ILE A 14 -46.02 6.36 18.25
CA ILE A 14 -44.66 5.88 18.49
C ILE A 14 -43.95 5.88 17.13
N ILE A 15 -43.17 6.94 16.86
CA ILE A 15 -42.25 6.97 15.74
C ILE A 15 -41.07 6.07 16.11
N SER A 16 -41.14 4.81 15.69
CA SER A 16 -40.04 3.86 15.79
C SER A 16 -38.87 4.34 14.92
N LEU A 17 -37.92 5.05 15.53
CA LEU A 17 -36.65 5.40 14.90
C LEU A 17 -35.83 4.11 14.74
N GLY A 18 -35.96 3.45 13.59
CA GLY A 18 -35.12 2.33 13.21
C GLY A 18 -33.69 2.80 13.01
N PHE A 19 -32.86 2.66 14.04
CA PHE A 19 -31.40 2.74 13.92
C PHE A 19 -30.94 1.55 13.07
N LEU A 20 -30.73 1.76 11.77
CA LEU A 20 -29.95 0.84 10.95
C LEU A 20 -28.50 0.91 11.47
N PRO A 21 -27.92 -0.18 11.97
CA PRO A 21 -26.49 -0.18 12.23
C PRO A 21 -25.81 -0.09 10.87
N SER A 22 -25.23 1.08 10.57
CA SER A 22 -24.30 1.21 9.45
C SER A 22 -23.23 0.14 9.64
N LEU A 23 -23.28 -0.89 8.80
CA LEU A 23 -22.21 -1.87 8.67
C LEU A 23 -21.00 -1.10 8.16
N ALA A 24 -20.19 -0.59 9.09
CA ALA A 24 -18.88 -0.05 8.80
C ALA A 24 -18.08 -1.20 8.21
N GLN A 25 -18.04 -1.27 6.88
CA GLN A 25 -17.27 -2.26 6.16
C GLN A 25 -15.81 -2.00 6.52
N ALA A 26 -15.26 -2.82 7.41
CA ALA A 26 -13.88 -2.70 7.86
C ALA A 26 -12.99 -2.76 6.62
N LYS A 27 -12.28 -1.66 6.34
CA LYS A 27 -11.37 -1.56 5.19
C LYS A 27 -10.31 -2.65 5.37
N GLN A 28 -10.25 -3.57 4.41
CA GLN A 28 -9.26 -4.65 4.45
C GLN A 28 -7.86 -4.03 4.27
N PRO A 29 -6.87 -4.45 5.06
CA PRO A 29 -5.49 -4.02 4.87
C PRO A 29 -4.98 -4.48 3.49
N VAL A 30 -4.01 -3.77 2.95
CA VAL A 30 -3.34 -4.16 1.70
C VAL A 30 -2.75 -5.57 1.85
N SER A 31 -2.97 -6.43 0.86
CA SER A 31 -2.51 -7.82 0.92
C SER A 31 -1.00 -7.95 0.68
N ASP A 32 -0.39 -9.01 1.22
CA ASP A 32 1.04 -9.32 1.02
C ASP A 32 1.39 -9.47 -0.46
N THR A 33 0.47 -10.01 -1.27
CA THR A 33 0.63 -10.11 -2.73
C THR A 33 0.77 -8.75 -3.39
N GLN A 34 -0.05 -7.77 -2.99
CA GLN A 34 0.02 -6.40 -3.50
C GLN A 34 1.30 -5.70 -3.06
N VAL A 35 1.73 -5.91 -1.82
CA VAL A 35 3.03 -5.40 -1.35
C VAL A 35 4.17 -6.01 -2.16
N ALA A 36 4.21 -7.34 -2.30
CA ALA A 36 5.26 -8.04 -3.03
C ALA A 36 5.32 -7.62 -4.51
N ALA A 37 4.17 -7.50 -5.17
CA ALA A 37 4.06 -7.04 -6.55
C ALA A 37 4.58 -5.61 -6.72
N MET A 38 4.25 -4.71 -5.79
CA MET A 38 4.72 -3.33 -5.85
C MET A 38 6.23 -3.21 -5.57
N VAL A 39 6.75 -3.97 -4.61
CA VAL A 39 8.19 -4.05 -4.33
C VAL A 39 8.94 -4.47 -5.60
N GLU A 40 8.47 -5.50 -6.27
CA GLU A 40 9.12 -6.00 -7.49
C GLU A 40 8.96 -5.03 -8.67
N ALA A 41 7.79 -4.41 -8.81
CA ALA A 41 7.56 -3.40 -9.84
C ALA A 41 8.52 -2.21 -9.73
N LEU A 42 8.79 -1.76 -8.50
CA LEU A 42 9.77 -0.69 -8.23
C LEU A 42 11.19 -1.12 -8.62
N ARG A 43 11.58 -2.37 -8.30
CA ARG A 43 12.88 -2.95 -8.66
C ARG A 43 13.09 -2.98 -10.18
N LEU A 44 12.09 -3.47 -10.92
CA LEU A 44 12.11 -3.55 -12.38
C LEU A 44 12.04 -2.18 -13.05
N ALA A 45 11.37 -1.21 -12.42
CA ALA A 45 11.27 0.16 -12.93
C ALA A 45 12.55 0.97 -12.70
N ALA A 46 13.34 0.63 -11.67
CA ALA A 46 14.52 1.35 -11.24
C ALA A 46 15.46 1.71 -12.42
N PRO A 47 15.95 2.98 -12.49
CA PRO A 47 16.90 3.38 -13.50
C PRO A 47 18.15 2.49 -13.49
N GLN A 48 18.55 2.01 -14.67
CA GLN A 48 19.73 1.18 -14.84
C GLN A 48 20.92 2.08 -15.18
N THR A 49 21.68 2.50 -14.18
CA THR A 49 22.71 3.53 -14.35
C THR A 49 24.07 2.97 -14.81
N LYS A 50 24.17 1.64 -14.97
CA LYS A 50 25.37 0.89 -15.39
C LYS A 50 26.63 1.18 -14.55
N LYS A 51 26.48 1.90 -13.43
CA LYS A 51 27.54 2.26 -12.50
C LYS A 51 27.16 1.76 -11.12
N ARG A 52 28.03 0.97 -10.50
CA ARG A 52 27.83 0.54 -9.12
C ARG A 52 28.01 1.75 -8.21
N ASN A 53 27.06 1.97 -7.29
CA ASN A 53 27.10 3.03 -6.28
C ASN A 53 27.24 4.45 -6.85
N ASP A 54 26.41 4.80 -7.83
CA ASP A 54 26.32 6.15 -8.40
C ASP A 54 25.63 7.18 -7.49
N GLY A 55 25.59 6.92 -6.18
CA GLY A 55 24.83 7.67 -5.18
C GLY A 55 23.52 7.02 -4.78
N TYR A 56 23.11 5.93 -5.45
CA TYR A 56 21.94 5.13 -5.12
C TYR A 56 22.31 3.69 -4.74
N TYR A 57 21.51 3.07 -3.87
CA TYR A 57 21.83 1.80 -3.23
C TYR A 57 20.67 0.81 -3.37
N SER A 58 21.03 -0.47 -3.40
CA SER A 58 20.24 -1.65 -3.73
C SER A 58 19.69 -1.66 -5.16
N GLU A 59 19.05 -2.77 -5.51
CA GLU A 59 18.30 -2.90 -6.77
C GLU A 59 17.15 -1.88 -6.90
N TRP A 60 16.70 -1.29 -5.80
CA TRP A 60 15.63 -0.29 -5.78
C TRP A 60 16.12 1.16 -5.92
N GLN A 61 17.43 1.38 -6.01
CA GLN A 61 18.04 2.69 -6.23
C GLN A 61 17.57 3.72 -5.20
N VAL A 62 17.81 3.46 -3.93
CA VAL A 62 17.43 4.33 -2.80
C VAL A 62 18.58 5.27 -2.42
N LYS A 63 18.25 6.53 -2.11
CA LYS A 63 19.24 7.51 -1.66
C LYS A 63 19.66 7.30 -0.19
N PRO A 64 20.92 7.57 0.18
CA PRO A 64 21.42 7.46 1.57
C PRO A 64 20.58 8.18 2.63
N GLU A 65 20.16 9.42 2.34
CA GLU A 65 19.41 10.24 3.29
C GLU A 65 18.03 9.64 3.59
N THR A 66 17.42 9.00 2.60
CA THR A 66 16.14 8.31 2.73
C THR A 66 16.31 7.00 3.49
N LEU A 67 17.37 6.25 3.17
CA LEU A 67 17.67 4.96 3.76
C LEU A 67 17.75 5.00 5.28
N LYS A 68 18.40 6.02 5.84
CA LYS A 68 18.57 6.18 7.29
C LYS A 68 17.22 6.22 8.02
N GLY A 69 16.28 7.03 7.51
CA GLY A 69 14.93 7.14 8.09
C GLY A 69 14.10 5.86 7.94
N TRP A 70 14.23 5.17 6.80
CA TRP A 70 13.49 3.94 6.54
C TRP A 70 13.96 2.78 7.40
N THR A 71 15.27 2.57 7.50
CA THR A 71 15.86 1.50 8.31
C THR A 71 15.55 1.70 9.79
N LYS A 72 15.67 2.92 10.32
CA LYS A 72 15.25 3.24 11.69
C LYS A 72 13.77 2.90 11.94
N THR A 73 12.91 3.20 10.97
CA THR A 73 11.47 2.94 11.08
C THR A 73 11.15 1.44 11.09
N CYS A 74 11.71 0.72 10.12
CA CYS A 74 11.37 -0.67 9.80
C CYS A 74 12.15 -1.71 10.60
N LEU A 75 13.42 -1.43 10.94
CA LEU A 75 14.32 -2.35 11.64
C LEU A 75 14.63 -1.92 13.08
N LYS A 76 14.16 -0.73 13.50
CA LYS A 76 14.51 -0.10 14.78
C LYS A 76 16.01 0.16 14.98
N LYS A 77 16.78 0.13 13.88
CA LYS A 77 18.20 0.49 13.82
C LYS A 77 18.50 1.14 12.48
N GLU A 78 19.49 2.01 12.46
CA GLU A 78 19.98 2.62 11.22
C GLU A 78 20.99 1.67 10.55
N LEU A 79 20.90 1.55 9.22
CA LEU A 79 21.94 0.88 8.42
C LEU A 79 22.73 1.90 7.63
N THR A 80 23.99 1.58 7.37
CA THR A 80 24.78 2.31 6.39
C THR A 80 24.35 1.95 4.96
N PRO A 81 24.57 2.83 3.97
CA PRO A 81 24.32 2.50 2.57
C PRO A 81 25.01 1.20 2.11
N THR A 82 26.25 0.96 2.56
CA THR A 82 26.99 -0.27 2.26
C THR A 82 26.36 -1.52 2.88
N GLN A 83 25.87 -1.45 4.12
CA GLN A 83 25.17 -2.57 4.75
C GLN A 83 23.88 -2.91 4.01
N PHE A 84 23.17 -1.88 3.53
CA PHE A 84 21.94 -2.04 2.76
C PHE A 84 22.18 -2.63 1.37
N GLU A 85 23.22 -2.16 0.67
CA GLU A 85 23.65 -2.68 -0.64
C GLU A 85 24.06 -4.15 -0.57
N ASN A 86 24.81 -4.53 0.47
CA ASN A 86 25.42 -5.85 0.57
C ASN A 86 24.47 -6.95 1.09
N ASP A 87 23.28 -6.59 1.57
CA ASP A 87 22.27 -7.55 2.03
C ASP A 87 20.92 -7.34 1.30
N PRO A 88 20.74 -7.98 0.13
CA PRO A 88 19.50 -7.86 -0.64
C PRO A 88 18.25 -8.32 0.11
N LYS A 89 18.38 -9.24 1.08
CA LYS A 89 17.25 -9.71 1.88
C LYS A 89 16.79 -8.62 2.83
N VAL A 90 17.73 -7.98 3.53
CA VAL A 90 17.45 -6.83 4.39
C VAL A 90 16.94 -5.65 3.57
N ALA A 91 17.52 -5.40 2.39
CA ALA A 91 17.02 -4.36 1.48
C ALA A 91 15.54 -4.60 1.14
N ARG A 92 15.21 -5.80 0.67
CA ARG A 92 13.82 -6.17 0.34
C ARG A 92 12.89 -6.07 1.54
N GLN A 93 13.34 -6.43 2.74
CA GLN A 93 12.54 -6.31 3.98
C GLN A 93 12.18 -4.84 4.26
N VAL A 94 13.16 -3.94 4.19
CA VAL A 94 12.94 -2.50 4.42
C VAL A 94 12.02 -1.93 3.34
N ILE A 95 12.26 -2.26 2.06
CA ILE A 95 11.41 -1.79 0.97
C ILE A 95 9.98 -2.29 1.16
N SER A 96 9.78 -3.57 1.48
CA SER A 96 8.45 -4.14 1.73
C SER A 96 7.71 -3.43 2.87
N CYS A 97 8.41 -3.14 3.97
CA CYS A 97 7.85 -2.38 5.10
C CYS A 97 7.37 -0.97 4.68
N ILE A 98 8.20 -0.24 3.92
CA ILE A 98 7.85 1.11 3.46
C ILE A 98 6.73 1.05 2.41
N THR A 99 6.81 0.15 1.45
CA THR A 99 5.78 -0.03 0.41
C THR A 99 4.44 -0.40 1.03
N ASN A 100 4.40 -1.29 2.03
CA ASN A 100 3.18 -1.61 2.77
C ASN A 100 2.58 -0.35 3.42
N ARG A 101 3.40 0.45 4.11
CA ARG A 101 2.97 1.71 4.73
C ARG A 101 2.37 2.67 3.69
N GLU A 102 3.04 2.86 2.56
CA GLU A 102 2.63 3.81 1.53
C GLU A 102 1.42 3.35 0.74
N LEU A 103 1.31 2.06 0.41
CA LEU A 103 0.12 1.50 -0.21
C LEU A 103 -1.09 1.66 0.70
N ASN A 104 -1.00 1.31 1.99
CA ASN A 104 -2.14 1.48 2.90
C ASN A 104 -2.64 2.93 2.94
N LYS A 105 -1.74 3.92 3.00
CA LYS A 105 -2.11 5.34 2.91
C LYS A 105 -2.82 5.67 1.60
N GLN A 106 -2.30 5.18 0.48
CA GLN A 106 -2.85 5.51 -0.84
C GLN A 106 -4.15 4.78 -1.16
N PHE A 107 -4.34 3.55 -0.71
CA PHE A 107 -5.64 2.88 -0.77
C PHE A 107 -6.70 3.65 0.02
N LEU A 108 -6.35 4.15 1.21
CA LEU A 108 -7.25 5.01 1.98
C LEU A 108 -7.59 6.32 1.25
N ALA A 109 -6.59 6.99 0.67
CA ALA A 109 -6.75 8.27 -0.02
C ALA A 109 -7.50 8.16 -1.35
N THR A 110 -7.49 6.98 -1.99
CA THR A 110 -8.05 6.75 -3.32
C THR A 110 -9.36 5.94 -3.30
N ASN A 111 -10.01 5.84 -2.13
CA ASN A 111 -11.22 5.03 -1.96
C ASN A 111 -11.05 3.58 -2.44
N ASN A 112 -9.91 2.98 -2.08
CA ASN A 112 -9.48 1.64 -2.46
C ASN A 112 -9.32 1.41 -3.97
N ASN A 113 -9.17 2.46 -4.78
CA ASN A 113 -8.83 2.30 -6.18
C ASN A 113 -7.35 1.89 -6.31
N GLU A 114 -7.12 0.59 -6.51
CA GLU A 114 -5.79 0.00 -6.61
C GLU A 114 -4.90 0.67 -7.66
N ASN A 115 -5.42 0.94 -8.86
CA ASN A 115 -4.62 1.56 -9.92
C ASN A 115 -4.20 2.99 -9.55
N SER A 116 -5.09 3.77 -8.93
CA SER A 116 -4.76 5.10 -8.40
C SER A 116 -3.78 5.02 -7.24
N ALA A 117 -3.93 4.05 -6.33
CA ALA A 117 -3.03 3.86 -5.21
C ALA A 117 -1.61 3.51 -5.66
N VAL A 118 -1.47 2.57 -6.61
CA VAL A 118 -0.19 2.17 -7.20
C VAL A 118 0.47 3.35 -7.92
N ARG A 119 -0.29 4.15 -8.68
CA ARG A 119 0.21 5.38 -9.30
C ARG A 119 0.73 6.38 -8.26
N GLY A 120 -0.03 6.60 -7.19
CA GLY A 120 0.33 7.51 -6.11
C GLY A 120 1.64 7.08 -5.42
N VAL A 121 1.78 5.79 -5.09
CA VAL A 121 3.02 5.27 -4.49
C VAL A 121 4.19 5.34 -5.47
N ALA A 122 3.99 5.05 -6.76
CA ALA A 122 5.04 5.17 -7.77
C ALA A 122 5.51 6.63 -7.93
N CYS A 123 4.59 7.59 -7.87
CA CYS A 123 4.91 9.01 -7.92
C CYS A 123 5.69 9.46 -6.68
N TRP A 124 5.25 9.02 -5.50
CA TRP A 124 5.92 9.29 -4.23
C TRP A 124 7.31 8.70 -4.18
N TRP A 125 7.51 7.52 -4.75
CA TRP A 125 8.80 6.87 -4.82
C TRP A 125 9.85 7.75 -5.53
N MET A 126 9.47 8.39 -6.63
CA MET A 126 10.41 9.23 -7.40
C MET A 126 10.56 10.64 -6.86
N THR A 127 9.50 11.21 -6.27
CA THR A 127 9.42 12.66 -6.03
C THR A 127 9.25 13.04 -4.56
N GLY A 128 8.86 12.08 -3.71
CA GLY A 128 8.39 12.34 -2.35
C GLY A 128 6.95 12.88 -2.28
N SER A 129 6.26 13.08 -3.40
CA SER A 129 4.86 13.52 -3.49
C SER A 129 3.98 12.44 -4.15
N TYR A 130 2.76 12.25 -3.68
CA TYR A 130 1.81 11.31 -4.32
C TYR A 130 1.20 11.83 -5.62
N THR A 131 1.40 13.12 -5.93
CA THR A 131 0.84 13.80 -7.10
C THR A 131 1.93 14.59 -7.84
N GLY A 132 1.62 15.02 -9.07
CA GLY A 132 2.55 15.80 -9.91
C GLY A 132 3.38 14.97 -10.90
N CYS A 133 3.10 13.67 -11.04
CA CYS A 133 3.77 12.78 -11.98
C CYS A 133 2.94 12.50 -13.24
N GLU A 134 2.25 13.52 -13.78
CA GLU A 134 1.37 13.36 -14.96
C GLU A 134 2.06 13.73 -16.28
N LYS A 135 3.29 14.27 -16.24
CA LYS A 135 4.07 14.65 -17.44
C LYS A 135 5.55 14.35 -17.29
N GLY A 136 6.24 14.20 -18.42
CA GLY A 136 7.70 14.04 -18.49
C GLY A 136 8.19 12.72 -17.89
N PHE A 137 9.47 12.72 -17.48
CA PHE A 137 10.16 11.51 -17.01
C PHE A 137 9.46 10.82 -15.83
N THR A 138 8.86 11.57 -14.91
CA THR A 138 8.16 11.00 -13.75
C THR A 138 6.87 10.28 -14.17
N ALA A 139 6.16 10.76 -15.21
CA ALA A 139 5.01 10.06 -15.75
C ALA A 139 5.41 8.73 -16.41
N ASP A 140 6.49 8.74 -17.21
CA ASP A 140 7.00 7.53 -17.85
C ASP A 140 7.41 6.49 -16.80
N TYR A 141 8.07 6.93 -15.72
CA TYR A 141 8.39 6.07 -14.60
C TYR A 141 7.13 5.48 -13.94
N VAL A 142 6.12 6.31 -13.62
CA VAL A 142 4.87 5.85 -13.00
C VAL A 142 4.17 4.82 -13.89
N LEU A 143 4.10 5.05 -15.20
CA LEU A 143 3.53 4.10 -16.15
C LEU A 143 4.30 2.77 -16.19
N LYS A 144 5.64 2.83 -16.15
CA LYS A 144 6.50 1.65 -16.08
C LYS A 144 6.25 0.83 -14.82
N VAL A 145 6.13 1.47 -13.65
CA VAL A 145 5.80 0.81 -12.38
C VAL A 145 4.41 0.16 -12.43
N VAL A 146 3.38 0.90 -12.87
CA VAL A 146 2.01 0.35 -12.97
C VAL A 146 1.96 -0.87 -13.89
N ARG A 147 2.70 -0.83 -15.01
CA ARG A 147 2.78 -1.97 -15.93
C ARG A 147 3.40 -3.19 -15.26
N PHE A 148 4.55 -3.03 -14.59
CA PHE A 148 5.19 -4.15 -13.89
C PHE A 148 4.33 -4.66 -12.74
N TYR A 149 3.70 -3.78 -11.98
CA TYR A 149 2.80 -4.15 -10.90
C TYR A 149 1.69 -5.10 -11.40
N LYS A 150 1.03 -4.74 -12.50
CA LYS A 150 -0.01 -5.58 -13.12
C LYS A 150 0.54 -6.93 -13.58
N GLN A 151 1.76 -6.96 -14.11
CA GLN A 151 2.43 -8.20 -14.50
C GLN A 151 2.71 -9.08 -13.28
N GLU A 152 3.22 -8.51 -12.19
CA GLU A 152 3.51 -9.24 -10.95
C GLU A 152 2.24 -9.76 -10.26
N ILE A 153 1.16 -8.98 -10.23
CA ILE A 153 -0.14 -9.41 -9.69
C ILE A 153 -0.73 -10.58 -10.50
N ALA A 154 -0.55 -10.56 -11.83
CA ALA A 154 -1.06 -11.61 -12.70
C ALA A 154 -0.26 -12.91 -12.61
N LYS A 155 0.93 -12.91 -11.99
CA LYS A 155 1.70 -14.14 -11.79
C LYS A 155 0.93 -15.05 -10.84
N PRO A 156 0.80 -16.35 -11.16
CA PRO A 156 0.34 -17.32 -10.18
C PRO A 156 1.21 -17.20 -8.94
N ALA A 157 0.60 -17.09 -7.76
CA ALA A 157 1.34 -17.20 -6.51
C ALA A 157 2.16 -18.48 -6.61
N ALA A 158 3.49 -18.36 -6.60
CA ALA A 158 4.36 -19.52 -6.67
C ALA A 158 3.90 -20.47 -5.58
N VAL A 159 3.38 -21.63 -5.98
CA VAL A 159 2.85 -22.63 -5.07
C VAL A 159 4.04 -23.12 -4.26
N THR A 160 4.29 -22.52 -3.09
CA THR A 160 5.07 -23.17 -2.04
C THR A 160 4.19 -24.28 -1.50
N SER A 161 4.12 -25.37 -2.26
CA SER A 161 3.67 -26.66 -1.75
C SER A 161 4.54 -26.98 -0.55
N PRO A 162 3.99 -27.21 0.65
CA PRO A 162 4.77 -27.77 1.73
C PRO A 162 5.17 -29.18 1.28
N THR A 163 6.47 -29.41 1.11
CA THR A 163 7.03 -30.75 0.98
C THR A 163 6.56 -31.56 2.17
N LYS A 164 5.54 -32.41 1.96
CA LYS A 164 5.06 -33.37 2.92
C LYS A 164 6.23 -34.31 3.20
N LYS A 165 6.86 -34.14 4.36
CA LYS A 165 7.89 -35.03 4.88
C LYS A 165 7.25 -36.42 5.01
N SER A 166 7.56 -37.32 4.07
CA SER A 166 7.18 -38.72 4.18
C SER A 166 8.13 -39.36 5.18
N SER A 167 7.63 -39.65 6.38
CA SER A 167 8.19 -40.64 7.28
C SER A 167 7.13 -41.71 7.46
N HIS A 168 7.36 -42.87 6.85
CA HIS A 168 7.14 -44.21 7.40
C HIS A 168 7.78 -45.22 6.44
#